data_AF-A0A561EVE5-F1
#
_entry.id   AF-A0A561EVE5-F1
#
_cell.length_a   1.000
_cell.length_b   1.000
_cell.length_c   1.000
_cell.angle_alpha   90.00
_cell.angle_beta   90.00
_cell.angle_gamma   90.00
#
_symmetry.space_group_name_H-M   'P 1'
#
loop_
_entity.id
_entity.type
_entity.pdbx_description
1 polymer ?
#
loop_
_entity_poly.entity_id
_entity_poly.type
_entity_poly.pdbx_seq_one_letter_code
_entity_poly.pdbx_strand_id
1 'polypeptide(L)'
;MIIETTHRRPHRTLDVERDWRFAELVVRTRIEPDLEARYAIDPTSVLAEFGLHLAPGAAVPAVRPHQETGLVIERLDEAALSGVAMFTFCYDGV
;
A
#
# COMPACT_ATOMS: atom_id res chain seq x y z
N MET A 1 29.50 -30.59 -3.48
CA MET A 1 28.86 -29.28 -3.76
C MET A 1 27.72 -29.13 -2.75
N ILE A 2 27.92 -28.29 -1.73
CA ILE A 2 26.96 -28.09 -0.63
C ILE A 2 26.14 -26.85 -0.99
N ILE A 3 24.82 -26.97 -1.06
CA ILE A 3 23.93 -25.82 -0.98
C ILE A 3 23.29 -25.88 0.41
N GLU A 4 24.03 -25.38 1.40
CA GLU A 4 23.47 -24.97 2.68
C GLU A 4 22.62 -23.73 2.41
N THR A 5 21.31 -23.92 2.26
CA THR A 5 20.34 -22.83 2.40
C THR A 5 20.01 -22.67 3.88
N THR A 6 20.98 -22.18 4.64
CA THR A 6 20.81 -21.84 6.05
C THR A 6 19.92 -20.60 6.19
N HIS A 7 18.95 -20.73 7.09
CA HIS A 7 18.28 -19.65 7.83
C HIS A 7 17.01 -18.99 7.23
N ARG A 8 15.90 -19.74 7.11
CA ARG A 8 14.55 -19.15 7.09
C ARG A 8 14.26 -18.52 8.47
N ARG A 9 14.44 -17.19 8.62
CA ARG A 9 13.94 -16.47 9.80
C ARG A 9 12.40 -16.36 9.70
N PRO A 10 11.63 -16.76 10.73
CA PRO A 10 10.16 -16.71 10.71
C PRO A 10 9.58 -15.29 10.56
N HIS A 11 10.40 -14.27 10.78
CA HIS A 11 9.99 -12.85 10.71
C HIS A 11 9.68 -12.35 9.29
N ARG A 12 10.24 -12.96 8.22
CA ARG A 12 10.08 -12.46 6.84
C ARG A 12 8.66 -12.64 6.30
N THR A 13 7.96 -13.70 6.71
CA THR A 13 6.58 -13.97 6.26
C THR A 13 5.55 -13.07 6.93
N LEU A 14 5.76 -12.75 8.22
CA LEU A 14 4.89 -11.83 8.96
C LEU A 14 4.97 -10.40 8.42
N ASP A 15 6.15 -10.00 7.95
CA ASP A 15 6.38 -8.69 7.34
C ASP A 15 5.65 -8.56 6.00
N VAL A 16 5.73 -9.59 5.15
CA VAL A 16 5.01 -9.64 3.87
C VAL A 16 3.49 -9.62 4.04
N GLU A 17 2.97 -10.33 5.04
CA GLU A 17 1.53 -10.33 5.32
C GLU A 17 1.06 -8.95 5.82
N ARG A 18 1.86 -8.27 6.64
CA ARG A 18 1.61 -6.91 7.10
C ARG A 18 1.60 -5.92 5.94
N ASP A 19 2.60 -6.01 5.06
CA ASP A 19 2.70 -5.16 3.86
C ASP A 19 1.51 -5.38 2.92
N TRP A 20 1.08 -6.63 2.75
CA TRP A 20 -0.10 -6.97 1.95
C TRP A 20 -1.38 -6.34 2.51
N ARG A 21 -1.63 -6.49 3.83
CA ARG A 21 -2.81 -5.90 4.49
C ARG A 21 -2.81 -4.38 4.41
N PHE A 22 -1.63 -3.75 4.51
CA PHE A 22 -1.51 -2.31 4.35
C PHE A 22 -1.77 -1.87 2.89
N ALA A 23 -1.24 -2.62 1.91
CA ALA A 23 -1.53 -2.37 0.50
C ALA A 23 -3.02 -2.50 0.19
N GLU A 24 -3.70 -3.49 0.77
CA GLU A 24 -5.16 -3.65 0.64
C GLU A 24 -5.91 -2.45 1.21
N LEU A 25 -5.56 -2.00 2.42
CA LEU A 25 -6.14 -0.79 3.03
C LEU A 25 -5.96 0.42 2.11
N VAL A 26 -4.75 0.63 1.58
CA VAL A 26 -4.46 1.75 0.66
C VAL A 26 -5.34 1.67 -0.59
N VAL A 27 -5.49 0.49 -1.20
CA VAL A 27 -6.37 0.33 -2.37
C VAL A 27 -7.83 0.60 -2.01
N ARG A 28 -8.32 0.07 -0.89
CA ARG A 28 -9.73 0.24 -0.48
C ARG A 28 -10.07 1.69 -0.17
N THR A 29 -9.18 2.44 0.48
CA THR A 29 -9.40 3.89 0.70
C THR A 29 -9.56 4.68 -0.59
N ARG A 30 -9.11 4.18 -1.75
CA ARG A 30 -9.30 4.84 -3.06
C ARG A 30 -10.65 4.58 -3.70
N ILE A 31 -11.32 3.50 -3.34
CA ILE A 31 -12.62 3.10 -3.91
C ILE A 31 -13.76 3.28 -2.92
N GLU A 32 -13.45 3.38 -1.62
CA GLU A 32 -14.39 3.56 -0.52
C GLU A 32 -14.10 4.90 0.19
N PRO A 33 -14.73 6.02 -0.22
CA PRO A 33 -14.46 7.34 0.37
C PRO A 33 -14.81 7.41 1.86
N ASP A 34 -15.82 6.65 2.30
CA ASP A 34 -16.18 6.53 3.71
C ASP A 34 -15.06 5.88 4.55
N LEU A 35 -14.28 4.98 3.94
CA LEU A 35 -13.14 4.35 4.59
C LEU A 35 -11.97 5.33 4.73
N GLU A 36 -11.71 6.16 3.70
CA GLU A 36 -10.73 7.25 3.78
C GLU A 36 -11.09 8.24 4.89
N ALA A 37 -12.36 8.66 4.96
CA ALA A 37 -12.84 9.56 6.00
C ALA A 37 -12.67 8.96 7.41
N ARG A 38 -12.98 7.68 7.59
CA ARG A 38 -12.77 6.97 8.86
C ARG A 38 -11.29 6.85 9.22
N TYR A 39 -10.42 6.56 8.25
CA TYR A 39 -8.98 6.47 8.47
C TYR A 39 -8.39 7.82 8.90
N ALA A 40 -8.93 8.94 8.39
CA ALA A 40 -8.52 10.28 8.80
C ALA A 40 -8.94 10.63 10.24
N ILE A 41 -10.06 10.08 10.72
CA ILE A 41 -10.61 10.35 12.06
C ILE A 41 -9.97 9.43 13.11
N ASP A 42 -9.92 8.12 12.85
CA ASP A 42 -9.39 7.12 13.77
C ASP A 42 -8.57 6.05 13.02
N PRO A 43 -7.32 6.38 12.68
CA PRO A 43 -6.46 5.48 11.91
C PRO A 43 -6.09 4.22 12.70
N THR A 44 -6.04 4.29 14.04
CA THR A 44 -5.63 3.13 14.86
C THR A 44 -6.73 2.07 14.88
N SER A 45 -7.98 2.49 15.04
CA SER A 45 -9.13 1.59 14.96
C SER A 45 -9.26 0.99 13.56
N VAL A 46 -9.13 1.80 12.50
CA VAL A 46 -9.18 1.30 11.13
C VAL A 46 -8.03 0.32 10.84
N LEU A 47 -6.80 0.59 11.27
CA LEU A 47 -5.70 -0.36 11.12
C LEU A 47 -6.00 -1.69 11.83
N ALA A 48 -6.60 -1.65 13.02
CA ALA A 48 -6.95 -2.85 13.78
C ALA A 48 -8.00 -3.72 13.05
N GLU A 49 -8.93 -3.12 12.29
CA GLU A 49 -9.88 -3.86 11.45
C GLU A 49 -9.19 -4.69 10.35
N PHE A 50 -8.03 -4.21 9.87
CA PHE A 50 -7.18 -4.91 8.90
C PHE A 50 -6.14 -5.82 9.58
N GLY A 51 -6.24 -6.00 10.90
CA GLY A 51 -5.27 -6.78 11.69
C GLY A 51 -3.87 -6.16 11.72
N LEU A 52 -3.78 -4.84 11.55
CA LEU A 52 -2.56 -4.05 11.65
C LEU A 52 -2.56 -3.34 13.01
N HIS A 53 -1.48 -3.51 13.77
CA HIS A 53 -1.32 -2.84 15.06
C HIS A 53 -0.07 -1.97 15.04
N LEU A 54 -0.22 -0.74 15.50
CA LEU A 54 0.89 0.17 15.71
C LEU A 54 1.52 -0.13 17.07
N ALA A 55 2.85 -0.09 17.13
CA ALA A 55 3.53 -0.09 18.41
C ALA A 55 3.17 1.19 19.19
N PRO A 56 3.15 1.14 20.53
CA PRO A 56 2.90 2.34 21.34
C PRO A 56 3.85 3.48 20.94
N GLY A 57 3.29 4.65 20.61
CA GLY A 57 4.07 5.83 20.18
C GLY A 57 4.58 5.79 18.74
N ALA A 58 4.26 4.75 17.95
CA ALA A 58 4.57 4.73 16.53
C ALA A 58 3.71 5.75 15.78
N ALA A 59 4.30 6.39 14.76
CA ALA A 59 3.57 7.27 13.88
C ALA A 59 2.52 6.50 13.08
N VAL A 60 1.37 7.13 12.87
CA VAL A 60 0.33 6.61 11.98
C VAL A 60 0.84 6.69 10.53
N PRO A 61 0.77 5.59 9.75
CA PRO A 61 1.10 5.64 8.33
C PRO A 61 0.18 6.62 7.59
N ALA A 62 0.75 7.55 6.84
CA ALA A 62 -0.05 8.44 6.02
C ALA A 62 -0.61 7.67 4.82
N VAL A 63 -1.94 7.58 4.71
CA VAL A 63 -2.59 7.31 3.42
C VAL A 63 -2.64 8.67 2.73
N ARG A 64 -1.73 8.93 1.78
CA ARG A 64 -1.71 10.23 1.10
C ARG A 64 -3.09 10.47 0.46
N PRO A 65 -3.69 11.65 0.67
CA PRO A 65 -4.96 12.00 0.03
C PRO A 65 -4.82 11.92 -1.49
N HIS A 66 -5.94 11.80 -2.19
CA HIS A 66 -5.95 11.94 -3.64
C HIS A 66 -5.41 13.31 -4.04
N GLN A 67 -4.14 13.35 -4.44
CA GLN A 67 -3.64 14.48 -5.20
C GLN A 67 -4.40 14.44 -6.51
N GLU A 68 -5.19 15.47 -6.79
CA GLU A 68 -5.82 15.71 -8.08
C GLU A 68 -4.72 15.94 -9.13
N THR A 69 -4.03 14.86 -9.46
CA THR A 69 -3.09 14.78 -10.57
C THR A 69 -3.98 14.51 -11.75
N GLY A 70 -4.02 15.42 -12.74
CA GLY A 70 -4.95 15.34 -13.87
C GLY A 70 -5.13 13.90 -14.37
N LEU A 71 -6.30 13.33 -14.10
CA LEU A 71 -6.61 11.95 -14.45
C LEU A 71 -6.78 11.88 -15.96
N VAL A 72 -5.80 11.30 -16.65
CA VAL A 72 -5.93 10.97 -18.07
C VAL A 72 -6.45 9.53 -18.15
N ILE A 73 -7.69 9.37 -18.62
CA ILE A 73 -8.28 8.05 -18.88
C ILE A 73 -7.93 7.69 -20.34
N GLU A 74 -6.92 6.86 -20.52
CA GLU A 74 -6.53 6.36 -21.85
C GLU A 74 -7.31 5.09 -22.20
N ARG A 75 -7.66 4.98 -23.48
CA ARG A 75 -8.32 3.82 -24.06
C ARG A 75 -7.29 2.70 -24.29
N LEU A 76 -7.42 1.61 -23.51
CA LEU A 76 -6.48 0.48 -23.53
C LEU A 76 -6.40 -0.24 -24.88
N ASP A 77 -7.43 -0.09 -25.72
CA ASP A 77 -7.52 -0.67 -27.07
C ASP A 77 -6.76 0.13 -28.14
N GLU A 78 -6.27 1.33 -27.82
CA GLU A 78 -5.52 2.20 -28.73
C GLU A 78 -4.00 2.17 -28.51
N ALA A 79 -3.52 1.30 -27.61
CA ALA A 79 -2.12 1.19 -27.21
C ALA A 79 -1.21 0.54 -28.27
N ALA A 80 -1.09 1.18 -29.43
CA ALA A 80 0.06 1.05 -30.29
C ALA A 80 0.73 2.42 -30.40
N LEU A 81 1.79 2.61 -29.60
CA LEU A 81 2.78 3.68 -29.73
C LEU A 81 2.36 5.10 -29.29
N SER A 82 2.01 5.29 -28.01
CA SER A 82 2.40 6.53 -27.32
C SER A 82 2.31 6.33 -25.81
N GLY A 83 3.33 6.77 -25.10
CA GLY A 83 3.37 6.75 -23.64
C GLY A 83 3.95 5.47 -23.08
N VAL A 84 5.24 5.50 -22.76
CA VAL A 84 5.80 4.60 -21.74
C VAL A 84 5.06 4.92 -20.46
N ALA A 85 3.99 4.19 -20.15
CA ALA A 85 3.41 4.14 -18.82
C ALA A 85 4.45 3.45 -17.93
N MET A 86 5.44 4.24 -17.50
CA MET A 86 6.38 3.83 -16.48
C MET A 86 5.55 3.72 -15.20
N PHE A 87 5.06 2.51 -14.91
CA PHE A 87 4.50 2.12 -13.62
C PHE A 87 5.59 2.33 -12.55
N THR A 88 5.76 3.60 -12.18
CA THR A 88 6.68 3.97 -11.12
C THR A 88 5.88 3.73 -9.85
N PHE A 89 6.16 2.61 -9.18
CA PHE A 89 5.77 2.47 -7.79
C PHE A 89 6.32 3.69 -7.06
N CYS A 90 5.45 4.55 -6.54
CA CYS A 90 5.85 5.74 -5.79
C CYS A 90 6.42 5.29 -4.44
N TYR A 91 7.69 4.85 -4.45
CA TYR A 91 8.47 4.58 -3.27
C TYR A 91 9.08 5.90 -2.80
N ASP A 92 8.48 6.51 -1.78
CA ASP A 92 9.08 7.63 -1.07
C ASP A 92 10.05 7.03 -0.04
N GLY A 93 11.34 7.05 -0.37
CA GLY A 93 12.39 6.59 0.53
C GLY A 93 12.71 7.66 1.57
N VAL A 94 12.16 7.48 2.77
CA VAL A 94 12.48 8.09 4.08
C VAL A 94 12.58 9.63 4.13
#